data_AF-A0A1S7P7S6-F1
#
_entry.id   AF-A0A1S7P7S6-F1
#
_cell.length_a   1.000
_cell.length_b   1.000
_cell.length_c   1.000
_cell.angle_alpha   90.00
_cell.angle_beta   90.00
_cell.angle_gamma   90.00
#
_symmetry.space_group_name_H-M   'P 1'
#
loop_
_entity.id
_entity.type
_entity.pdbx_description
1 polymer ?
#
loop_
_entity_poly.entity_id
_entity_poly.type
_entity_poly.pdbx_seq_one_letter_code
_entity_poly.pdbx_strand_id
1 'polypeptide(L)'
;MNDHALSNVVREALLQLEADGHIVIVSTTIGPIVDAIANKVADVVPRTDLSLRELSATRLLINQAIHDTRFFDWEMPTLTGLTIEEFSIVAGKLPRV
;
A
#
# COMPACT_ATOMS: atom_id res chain seq x y z
N MET A 1 1.58 -11.30 8.00
CA MET A 1 2.60 -10.24 8.04
C MET A 1 2.16 -9.31 9.16
N ASN A 2 2.83 -9.32 10.31
CA ASN A 2 2.39 -8.55 11.48
C ASN A 2 2.85 -7.10 11.29
N ASP A 3 2.03 -6.33 10.59
CA ASP A 3 2.35 -4.94 10.27
C ASP A 3 2.06 -4.06 11.49
N HIS A 4 3.07 -3.95 12.36
CA HIS A 4 2.97 -3.16 13.59
C HIS A 4 2.67 -1.68 13.33
N ALA A 5 3.06 -1.14 12.18
CA ALA A 5 2.75 0.24 11.80
C ALA A 5 1.25 0.38 11.52
N LEU A 6 0.69 -0.54 10.73
CA LEU A 6 -0.74 -0.57 10.42
C LEU A 6 -1.60 -0.74 11.69
N SER A 7 -1.25 -1.66 12.58
CA SER A 7 -1.98 -1.87 13.84
C SER A 7 -1.96 -0.62 14.74
N ASN A 8 -0.86 0.13 14.77
CA ASN A 8 -0.78 1.37 15.55
C ASN A 8 -1.71 2.46 14.97
N VAL A 9 -1.68 2.66 13.66
CA VAL A 9 -2.56 3.65 12.99
C VAL A 9 -4.03 3.30 13.17
N VAL A 10 -4.40 2.01 13.04
CA VAL A 10 -5.78 1.55 13.26
C VAL A 10 -6.21 1.80 14.71
N ARG A 11 -5.31 1.53 15.68
CA ARG A 11 -5.60 1.78 17.09
C ARG A 11 -5.84 3.26 17.37
N GLU A 12 -4.98 4.14 16.87
CA GLU A 12 -5.12 5.59 17.04
C GLU A 12 -6.43 6.09 16.42
N ALA A 13 -6.76 5.64 15.21
CA ALA A 13 -8.01 6.00 14.55
C ALA A 13 -9.25 5.55 15.35
N LEU A 14 -9.26 4.33 15.88
CA LEU A 14 -10.38 3.84 16.69
C LEU A 14 -10.56 4.64 17.98
N LEU A 15 -9.47 4.96 18.67
CA LEU A 15 -9.51 5.77 19.89
C LEU A 15 -9.98 7.20 19.61
N GLN A 16 -9.54 7.78 18.49
CA GLN A 16 -9.99 9.11 18.07
C GLN A 16 -11.49 9.11 17.74
N LEU A 17 -11.98 8.13 16.98
CA LEU A 17 -13.40 8.00 16.64
C LEU A 17 -14.27 7.79 17.88
N GLU A 18 -13.77 7.07 18.88
CA GLU A 18 -14.46 6.91 20.16
C GLU A 18 -14.49 8.23 20.95
N ALA A 19 -13.36 8.95 21.01
CA ALA A 19 -13.27 10.26 21.67
C ALA A 19 -14.18 11.31 21.02
N ASP A 20 -14.32 11.27 19.69
CA ASP A 20 -15.20 12.14 18.91
C ASP A 20 -16.68 11.72 19.00
N GLY A 21 -16.98 10.60 19.68
CA GLY A 21 -18.34 10.09 19.87
C GLY A 21 -18.96 9.47 18.61
N HIS A 22 -18.16 9.18 17.59
CA HIS A 22 -18.62 8.53 16.37
C HIS A 22 -18.88 7.03 16.56
N ILE A 23 -18.11 6.39 17.43
CA ILE A 23 -18.26 4.98 17.80
C ILE A 23 -18.19 4.83 19.33
N VAL A 24 -18.65 3.68 19.84
CA VAL A 24 -18.47 3.29 21.25
C VAL A 24 -17.84 1.90 21.27
N ILE A 25 -16.69 1.76 21.93
CA ILE A 25 -15.97 0.49 22.03
C ILE A 25 -16.32 -0.16 23.37
N VAL A 26 -17.20 -1.16 23.32
CA VAL A 26 -17.66 -1.88 24.53
C VAL A 26 -16.67 -2.97 24.97
N SER A 27 -15.69 -3.29 24.14
CA SER A 27 -14.68 -4.31 24.44
C SER A 27 -13.76 -3.87 25.57
N THR A 28 -13.42 -4.80 26.46
CA THR A 28 -12.43 -4.56 27.53
C THR A 28 -11.01 -4.43 27.00
N THR A 29 -10.74 -4.89 25.78
CA THR A 29 -9.45 -4.79 25.12
C THR A 29 -9.60 -4.40 23.65
N ILE A 30 -8.82 -3.42 23.20
CA ILE A 30 -8.86 -2.92 21.82
C ILE A 30 -8.00 -3.73 20.86
N GLY A 31 -7.03 -4.49 21.38
CA GLY A 31 -6.05 -5.26 20.59
C GLY A 31 -6.68 -6.20 19.55
N PRO A 32 -7.62 -7.10 19.93
CA PRO A 32 -8.26 -8.01 18.98
C PRO A 32 -9.03 -7.29 17.86
N ILE A 33 -9.65 -6.15 18.16
CA ILE A 33 -10.37 -5.33 17.17
C ILE A 33 -9.39 -4.72 16.18
N VAL A 34 -8.29 -4.15 16.70
CA VAL A 34 -7.21 -3.59 15.89
C VAL A 34 -6.62 -4.64 14.95
N ASP A 35 -6.29 -5.81 15.48
CA ASP A 35 -5.68 -6.89 14.69
C ASP A 35 -6.63 -7.41 13.60
N ALA A 36 -7.92 -7.54 13.90
CA ALA A 36 -8.92 -7.96 12.92
C ALA A 36 -9.02 -6.97 11.75
N ILE A 37 -9.04 -5.67 12.05
CA ILE A 37 -9.11 -4.61 11.03
C ILE A 37 -7.80 -4.52 10.25
N ALA A 38 -6.65 -4.50 10.93
CA ALA A 38 -5.34 -4.41 10.30
C ALA A 38 -5.10 -5.57 9.34
N ASN A 39 -5.44 -6.80 9.73
CA ASN A 39 -5.34 -7.97 8.84
C ASN A 39 -6.23 -7.81 7.59
N LYS A 40 -7.45 -7.27 7.74
CA LYS A 40 -8.36 -7.07 6.61
C LYS A 40 -7.87 -5.98 5.65
N VAL A 41 -7.21 -4.95 6.17
CA VAL A 41 -6.58 -3.90 5.36
C VAL A 41 -5.32 -4.42 4.67
N ALA A 42 -4.54 -5.29 5.31
CA ALA A 42 -3.37 -5.92 4.71
C ALA A 42 -3.71 -6.83 3.52
N ASP A 43 -4.94 -7.36 3.42
CA ASP A 43 -5.42 -8.10 2.24
C ASP A 43 -5.41 -7.23 0.97
N VAL A 44 -5.54 -5.90 1.10
CA VAL A 44 -5.65 -4.96 -0.02
C VAL A 44 -4.46 -4.01 -0.14
N VAL A 45 -3.69 -3.82 0.93
CA VAL A 45 -2.48 -2.99 0.94
C VAL A 45 -1.25 -3.90 0.95
N PRO A 46 -0.51 -4.00 -0.17
CA PRO A 46 0.56 -4.99 -0.30
C PRO A 46 1.73 -4.76 0.65
N ARG A 47 2.01 -3.51 1.04
CA ARG A 47 3.08 -3.11 1.98
C ARG A 47 2.85 -1.70 2.52
N THR A 48 2.80 -1.53 3.85
CA THR A 48 2.60 -0.20 4.47
C THR A 48 3.91 0.51 4.85
N ASP A 49 5.04 -0.18 4.77
CA ASP A 49 6.38 0.36 5.03
C ASP A 49 6.89 1.28 3.90
N LEU A 50 6.28 1.21 2.71
CA LEU A 50 6.60 2.10 1.59
C LEU A 50 6.02 3.49 1.83
N SER A 51 6.89 4.47 1.99
CA SER A 51 6.51 5.87 2.08
C SER A 51 5.90 6.39 0.77
N LEU A 52 5.08 7.44 0.87
CA LEU A 52 4.52 8.13 -0.30
C LEU A 52 5.60 8.54 -1.31
N ARG A 53 6.77 8.94 -0.79
CA ARG A 53 7.94 9.31 -1.59
C ARG A 53 8.52 8.12 -2.36
N GLU A 54 8.67 6.96 -1.73
CA GLU A 54 9.18 5.75 -2.37
C GLU A 54 8.22 5.22 -3.43
N LEU A 55 6.91 5.26 -3.14
CA LEU A 55 5.88 4.91 -4.12
C LEU A 55 5.91 5.85 -5.33
N SER A 56 6.05 7.15 -5.09
CA SER A 56 6.17 8.17 -6.14
C SER A 56 7.44 8.00 -6.97
N ALA A 57 8.59 7.71 -6.33
CA ALA A 57 9.84 7.42 -7.02
C ALA A 57 9.73 6.15 -7.87
N THR A 58 9.07 5.11 -7.35
CA THR A 58 8.82 3.86 -8.08
C THR A 58 7.95 4.11 -9.33
N ARG A 59 6.92 4.95 -9.22
CA ARG A 59 6.11 5.38 -10.36
C ARG A 59 6.96 6.05 -11.44
N LEU A 60 7.82 6.99 -11.04
CA LEU A 60 8.71 7.70 -11.97
C LEU A 60 9.69 6.75 -12.64
N LEU A 61 10.24 5.79 -11.89
CA LEU A 61 11.11 4.76 -12.42
C LEU A 61 10.41 3.90 -13.47
N ILE A 62 9.19 3.41 -13.18
CA ILE A 62 8.40 2.63 -14.14
C ILE A 62 8.11 3.46 -15.39
N ASN A 63 7.69 4.72 -15.22
CA ASN A 63 7.44 5.60 -16.36
C ASN A 63 8.69 5.86 -17.19
N GLN A 64 9.85 6.07 -16.57
CA GLN A 64 11.09 6.25 -17.32
C GLN A 64 11.48 4.98 -18.07
N ALA A 65 11.32 3.82 -17.42
CA ALA A 65 11.63 2.53 -17.97
C ALA A 65 10.78 2.23 -19.22
N ILE A 66 9.45 2.37 -19.17
CA ILE A 66 8.56 2.05 -20.30
C ILE A 66 8.80 2.91 -21.54
N HIS A 67 9.42 4.09 -21.40
CA HIS A 67 9.75 4.98 -22.52
C HIS A 67 11.17 4.77 -23.07
N ASP A 68 12.05 4.01 -22.40
CA ASP A 68 13.36 3.62 -22.95
C ASP A 68 13.28 2.22 -23.57
N THR A 69 13.21 2.16 -24.89
CA THR A 69 13.11 0.91 -25.67
C THR A 69 14.34 0.01 -25.55
N ARG A 70 15.46 0.52 -25.02
CA ARG A 70 16.64 -0.32 -24.72
C ARG A 70 16.56 -0.96 -23.34
N PHE A 71 15.77 -0.37 -22.44
CA PHE A 71 15.56 -0.87 -21.09
C PHE A 71 14.42 -1.90 -21.06
N PHE A 72 13.30 -1.60 -21.73
CA PHE A 72 12.24 -2.58 -21.99
C PHE A 72 12.51 -3.36 -23.28
N ASP A 73 13.61 -4.11 -23.30
CA ASP A 73 13.85 -5.09 -24.34
C ASP A 73 13.09 -6.41 -24.06
N TRP A 74 13.36 -7.44 -24.87
CA TRP A 74 12.71 -8.75 -24.79
C TRP A 74 12.87 -9.46 -23.43
N GLU A 75 13.86 -9.11 -22.59
CA GLU A 75 14.08 -9.75 -21.29
C GLU A 75 13.12 -9.24 -20.21
N MET A 76 12.77 -7.95 -20.21
CA MET A 76 12.01 -7.36 -19.10
C MET A 76 10.61 -7.95 -18.90
N PRO A 77 9.79 -8.18 -19.95
CA PRO A 77 8.52 -8.88 -19.80
C PRO A 77 8.70 -10.33 -19.31
N THR A 78 9.80 -10.99 -19.69
CA THR A 78 10.08 -12.36 -19.28
C THR A 78 10.50 -12.44 -17.81
N LEU A 79 11.34 -11.51 -17.35
CA LEU A 79 11.86 -11.47 -15.99
C LEU A 79 10.81 -11.04 -14.96
N THR A 80 9.93 -10.13 -15.35
CA THR A 80 8.95 -9.51 -14.44
C THR A 80 7.56 -10.11 -14.57
N GLY A 81 7.27 -10.80 -15.68
CA GLY A 81 5.97 -11.34 -16.01
C GLY A 81 4.92 -10.29 -16.41
N LEU A 82 5.33 -9.04 -16.64
CA LEU A 82 4.43 -7.94 -16.99
C LEU A 82 4.84 -7.28 -18.32
N THR A 83 3.88 -7.01 -19.18
CA THR A 83 4.12 -6.24 -20.42
C THR A 83 4.28 -4.74 -20.15
N ILE A 84 4.74 -3.99 -21.16
CA ILE A 84 4.85 -2.53 -21.10
C ILE A 84 3.49 -1.90 -20.75
N GLU A 85 2.41 -2.38 -21.36
CA GLU A 85 1.05 -1.90 -21.11
C GLU A 85 0.62 -2.17 -19.66
N GLU A 86 0.94 -3.36 -19.14
CA GLU A 86 0.65 -3.73 -17.76
C GLU A 86 1.45 -2.89 -16.76
N PHE A 87 2.72 -2.59 -17.06
CA PHE A 87 3.52 -1.66 -16.26
C PHE A 87 2.97 -0.23 -16.29
N SER A 88 2.47 0.23 -17.44
CA SER A 88 1.78 1.52 -17.52
C SER A 88 0.54 1.55 -16.61
N ILE A 89 -0.24 0.45 -16.55
CA ILE A 89 -1.37 0.31 -15.64
C ILE A 89 -0.90 0.33 -14.18
N VAL A 90 0.18 -0.38 -13.83
CA VAL A 90 0.76 -0.39 -12.48
C VAL A 90 1.24 1.00 -12.07
N ALA A 91 1.97 1.71 -12.94
CA ALA A 91 2.37 3.10 -12.69
C ALA A 91 1.17 4.03 -12.47
N GLY A 92 0.04 3.76 -13.14
CA GLY A 92 -1.23 4.46 -12.95
C GLY A 92 -1.83 4.28 -11.56
N LYS A 93 -1.62 3.13 -10.91
CA LYS A 93 -2.10 2.82 -9.55
C LYS A 93 -1.27 3.48 -8.45
N LEU A 94 -0.04 3.89 -8.75
CA LEU A 94 0.85 4.55 -7.80
C LEU A 94 0.54 6.05 -7.68
N PRO A 95 0.73 6.64 -6.48
CA PRO A 95 0.44 8.05 -6.21
C PRO A 95 1.18 9.00 -7.17
N ARG A 96 0.52 10.11 -7.50
CA ARG A 96 1.12 11.24 -8.20
C ARG A 96 1.77 12.15 -7.15
N VAL A 97 2.93 12.70 -7.47
CA VAL A 97 3.56 13.78 -6.67
C VAL A 97 2.69 15.03 -6.76
#